data_AF-A0A7Y4IEJ0-F1
#
_entry.id   AF-A0A7Y4IEJ0-F1
#
_cell.length_a   1.000
_cell.length_b   1.000
_cell.length_c   1.000
_cell.angle_alpha   90.00
_cell.angle_beta   90.00
_cell.angle_gamma   90.00
#
_symmetry.space_group_name_H-M   'P 1'
#
loop_
_entity.id
_entity.type
_entity.pdbx_description
1 polymer ?
#
loop_
_entity_poly.entity_id
_entity_poly.type
_entity_poly.pdbx_seq_one_letter_code
_entity_poly.pdbx_strand_id
1 'polypeptide(L)'
;MSKTSSIQAALARATEAAEEAPRSVPAEDHVWRRRLVMGDPQAGLDQVLAILAHHGLLTGEGWLRSDVQLISVGDHFDWGKPPERESAAASGLALVAWLAAHPATQAVMLLGNHDLARVGELAGFTDARFAEAQAEADRIYQDGVTDEAAEQAFLARWPEVPSAELVARDFGNFRAAQRTWMEHLLRAKRFRVAHAAAPDLLVLHAGVTQEDLDVTRLPPAQREDANQVAAALNAALDAAVAGWTRGPLVIPGLHHPGDAAQGEGTGIFYQRPSLLPEDAERVRGTPRRRFDPRRLPTGLTQVVGHTRDKRSRAMLGMPPTGARDGVLRHLVTDGTRVDYAHGAPPPPAPGTAMLVFTDGAMRECQAPDYELFDLDTRAAATAPRPEDR
;
A
#
# COMPACT_ATOMS: atom_id res chain seq x y z
N MET A 1 7.06 27.48 16.06
CA MET A 1 6.52 27.81 14.72
C MET A 1 5.16 27.13 14.56
N SER A 2 4.23 27.66 13.76
CA SER A 2 2.86 27.11 13.66
C SER A 2 2.81 25.85 12.77
N LYS A 3 1.97 24.86 13.11
CA LYS A 3 1.74 23.67 12.26
C LYS A 3 1.32 24.02 10.83
N THR A 4 0.59 25.13 10.67
CA THR A 4 0.16 25.61 9.37
C THR A 4 1.35 25.98 8.48
N SER A 5 2.45 26.53 9.03
CA SER A 5 3.61 26.91 8.22
C SER A 5 4.42 25.70 7.76
N SER A 6 4.55 24.65 8.57
CA SER A 6 5.27 23.42 8.18
C SER A 6 4.53 22.65 7.07
N ILE A 7 3.19 22.61 7.12
CA ILE A 7 2.39 21.93 6.10
C ILE A 7 2.52 22.66 4.75
N GLN A 8 2.42 23.99 4.75
CA GLN A 8 2.59 24.80 3.54
C GLN A 8 3.98 24.63 2.92
N ALA A 9 5.03 24.61 3.75
CA ALA A 9 6.39 24.37 3.28
C ALA A 9 6.52 22.96 2.67
N ALA A 10 5.97 21.92 3.30
CA ALA A 10 6.01 20.55 2.79
C ALA A 10 5.24 20.39 1.46
N LEU A 11 4.07 21.04 1.34
CA LEU A 11 3.32 21.09 0.07
C LEU A 11 4.16 21.73 -1.04
N ALA A 12 4.83 22.86 -0.77
CA ALA A 12 5.67 23.51 -1.75
C ALA A 12 6.83 22.61 -2.21
N ARG A 13 7.49 21.90 -1.26
CA ARG A 13 8.55 20.93 -1.58
C ARG A 13 8.08 19.76 -2.42
N ALA A 14 6.89 19.25 -2.12
CA ALA A 14 6.30 18.13 -2.86
C ALA A 14 5.97 18.53 -4.30
N THR A 15 5.38 19.71 -4.50
CA THR A 15 5.13 20.26 -5.83
C THR A 15 6.43 20.48 -6.61
N GLU A 16 7.42 21.15 -6.01
CA GLU A 16 8.75 21.35 -6.61
C GLU A 16 9.37 20.01 -7.04
N ALA A 17 9.34 19.01 -6.15
CA ALA A 17 9.90 17.69 -6.45
C ALA A 17 9.16 16.95 -7.58
N ALA A 18 7.85 17.16 -7.74
CA ALA A 18 7.05 16.51 -8.78
C ALA A 18 7.17 17.17 -10.16
N GLU A 19 7.50 18.46 -10.21
CA GLU A 19 7.79 19.20 -11.45
C GLU A 19 9.16 18.86 -12.03
N GLU A 20 10.09 18.41 -11.20
CA GLU A 20 11.40 17.90 -11.61
C GLU A 20 11.31 16.51 -12.29
N ALA A 21 12.39 16.15 -13.00
CA ALA A 21 12.54 14.79 -13.51
C ALA A 21 12.57 13.77 -12.34
N PRO A 22 12.08 12.52 -12.55
CA PRO A 22 12.13 11.48 -11.53
C PRO A 22 13.53 11.33 -10.93
N ARG A 23 13.58 11.33 -9.60
CA ARG A 23 14.81 11.23 -8.83
C ARG A 23 14.60 10.39 -7.59
N SER A 24 15.71 9.94 -7.01
CA SER A 24 15.75 9.27 -5.72
C SER A 24 17.01 9.68 -4.98
N VAL A 25 16.87 10.04 -3.71
CA VAL A 25 18.02 10.23 -2.82
C VAL A 25 18.52 8.86 -2.34
N PRO A 26 19.84 8.59 -2.36
CA PRO A 26 20.41 7.34 -1.85
C PRO A 26 20.12 7.10 -0.36
N ALA A 27 20.42 5.88 0.10
CA ALA A 27 20.40 5.55 1.52
C ALA A 27 21.49 6.32 2.29
N GLU A 28 21.18 6.69 3.53
CA GLU A 28 22.12 7.25 4.49
C GLU A 28 22.12 6.43 5.78
N ASP A 29 23.30 6.29 6.39
CA ASP A 29 23.43 5.65 7.69
C ASP A 29 22.99 6.61 8.78
N HIS A 30 21.92 6.27 9.49
CA HIS A 30 21.41 7.07 10.60
C HIS A 30 20.75 6.18 11.65
N VAL A 31 20.89 6.58 12.91
CA VAL A 31 20.08 6.05 14.01
C VAL A 31 18.82 6.88 14.16
N TRP A 32 17.67 6.27 13.92
CA TRP A 32 16.36 6.92 14.04
C TRP A 32 15.83 6.81 15.46
N ARG A 33 15.27 7.89 16.00
CA ARG A 33 14.65 7.92 17.33
C ARG A 33 13.17 7.54 17.31
N ARG A 34 12.51 7.78 16.18
CA ARG A 34 11.10 7.46 15.97
C ARG A 34 10.96 6.78 14.62
N ARG A 35 10.47 5.54 14.62
CA ARG A 35 10.29 4.73 13.42
C ARG A 35 8.81 4.41 13.26
N LEU A 36 8.18 5.07 12.30
CA LEU A 36 6.72 5.07 12.17
C LEU A 36 6.28 4.50 10.83
N VAL A 37 5.14 3.81 10.83
CA VAL A 37 4.51 3.26 9.62
C VAL A 37 3.23 4.03 9.34
N MET A 38 3.08 4.44 8.09
CA MET A 38 1.88 5.02 7.50
C MET A 38 1.35 4.04 6.45
N GLY A 39 0.19 3.43 6.71
CA GLY A 39 -0.48 2.57 5.74
C GLY A 39 -1.39 3.34 4.80
N ASP A 40 -1.49 2.91 3.55
CA ASP A 40 -2.50 3.31 2.57
C ASP A 40 -2.73 4.84 2.52
N PRO A 41 -1.77 5.63 2.02
CA PRO A 41 -1.91 7.07 1.93
C PRO A 41 -2.77 7.48 0.72
N GLN A 42 -3.85 6.74 0.44
CA GLN A 42 -4.91 7.08 -0.52
C GLN A 42 -5.75 8.27 -0.02
N ALA A 43 -5.12 9.44 0.08
CA ALA A 43 -5.71 10.70 0.50
C ALA A 43 -5.01 11.89 -0.15
N GLY A 44 -5.59 13.08 0.02
CA GLY A 44 -4.93 14.35 -0.32
C GLY A 44 -3.60 14.50 0.41
N LEU A 45 -2.59 15.04 -0.27
CA LEU A 45 -1.27 15.27 0.30
C LEU A 45 -1.35 16.24 1.50
N ASP A 46 -2.27 17.20 1.47
CA ASP A 46 -2.56 18.08 2.60
C ASP A 46 -3.01 17.30 3.84
N GLN A 47 -3.88 16.30 3.69
CA GLN A 47 -4.31 15.41 4.76
C GLN A 47 -3.14 14.55 5.28
N VAL A 48 -2.35 13.95 4.38
CA VAL A 48 -1.13 13.20 4.75
C VAL A 48 -0.20 14.07 5.60
N LEU A 49 0.11 15.28 5.12
CA LEU A 49 1.00 16.20 5.80
C LEU A 49 0.40 16.73 7.11
N ALA A 50 -0.92 16.90 7.20
CA ALA A 50 -1.60 17.27 8.44
C ALA A 50 -1.45 16.18 9.51
N ILE A 51 -1.52 14.90 9.14
CA ILE A 51 -1.27 13.76 10.03
C ILE A 51 0.18 13.75 10.48
N LEU A 52 1.14 13.86 9.54
CA LEU A 52 2.57 13.89 9.88
C LEU A 52 2.91 15.10 10.79
N ALA A 53 2.33 16.27 10.54
CA ALA A 53 2.48 17.46 11.38
C ALA A 53 1.83 17.29 12.76
N HIS A 54 0.68 16.62 12.84
CA HIS A 54 0.02 16.29 14.11
C HIS A 54 0.96 15.45 14.99
N HIS A 55 1.57 14.41 14.40
CA HIS A 55 2.55 13.54 15.06
C HIS A 55 3.94 14.17 15.25
N GLY A 56 4.12 15.44 14.85
CA GLY A 56 5.34 16.22 15.04
C GLY A 56 6.52 15.70 14.22
N LEU A 57 6.25 15.18 13.02
CA LEU A 57 7.25 14.55 12.16
C LEU A 57 7.88 15.50 11.14
N LEU A 58 7.30 16.68 10.95
CA LEU A 58 7.77 17.68 9.99
C LEU A 58 8.62 18.76 10.66
N THR A 59 9.64 19.25 9.94
CA THR A 59 10.37 20.47 10.29
C THR A 59 9.62 21.72 9.82
N GLY A 60 10.11 22.91 10.19
CA GLY A 60 9.54 24.18 9.70
C GLY A 60 9.71 24.38 8.19
N GLU A 61 10.71 23.73 7.60
CA GLU A 61 11.07 23.79 6.18
C GLU A 61 10.32 22.76 5.32
N GLY A 62 9.45 21.94 5.93
CA GLY A 62 8.59 21.01 5.21
C GLY A 62 9.20 19.63 4.92
N TRP A 63 10.30 19.28 5.59
CA TRP A 63 10.94 17.96 5.50
C TRP A 63 10.57 17.08 6.69
N LEU A 64 10.78 15.76 6.58
CA LEU A 64 10.81 14.90 7.76
C LEU A 64 11.96 15.35 8.69
N ARG A 65 11.70 15.34 10.00
CA ARG A 65 12.75 15.55 10.99
C ARG A 65 13.86 14.51 10.82
N SER A 66 15.11 14.94 11.00
CA SER A 66 16.28 14.09 10.81
C SER A 66 16.35 12.89 11.75
N ASP A 67 15.62 12.90 12.86
CA ASP A 67 15.54 11.78 13.80
C ASP A 67 14.34 10.84 13.57
N VAL A 68 13.57 11.05 12.50
CA VAL A 68 12.39 10.27 12.13
C VAL A 68 12.65 9.40 10.91
N GLN A 69 12.28 8.12 11.01
CA GLN A 69 12.06 7.25 9.87
C GLN A 69 10.55 7.05 9.65
N LEU A 70 10.12 7.21 8.40
CA LEU A 70 8.75 6.96 7.96
C LEU A 70 8.74 5.82 6.95
N ILE A 71 7.91 4.80 7.18
CA ILE A 71 7.65 3.72 6.23
C ILE A 71 6.25 3.95 5.65
N SER A 72 6.20 4.33 4.37
CA SER A 72 4.96 4.51 3.61
C SER A 72 4.59 3.21 2.93
N VAL A 73 3.43 2.64 3.30
CA VAL A 73 3.00 1.31 2.86
C VAL A 73 1.93 1.39 1.80
N GLY A 74 2.38 1.36 0.54
CA GLY A 74 1.59 1.08 -0.66
C GLY A 74 0.44 2.01 -0.96
N ASP A 75 -0.08 1.93 -2.17
CA ASP A 75 -1.31 2.61 -2.62
C ASP A 75 -1.25 4.13 -2.48
N HIS A 76 -0.24 4.74 -3.11
CA HIS A 76 -0.05 6.20 -3.10
C HIS A 76 -1.00 6.94 -4.06
N PHE A 77 -1.76 6.20 -4.87
CA PHE A 77 -2.63 6.72 -5.93
C PHE A 77 -4.07 6.21 -5.79
N ASP A 78 -4.96 6.74 -6.63
CA ASP A 78 -6.36 6.31 -6.80
C ASP A 78 -7.25 6.49 -5.57
N TRP A 79 -7.49 7.76 -5.27
CA TRP A 79 -8.50 8.19 -4.30
C TRP A 79 -9.35 9.32 -4.89
N GLY A 80 -10.45 9.64 -4.21
CA GLY A 80 -11.32 10.73 -4.65
C GLY A 80 -12.46 10.25 -5.56
N LYS A 81 -13.45 11.12 -5.72
CA LYS A 81 -14.57 10.92 -6.65
C LYS A 81 -14.19 11.43 -8.06
N PRO A 82 -14.97 11.16 -9.11
CA PRO A 82 -14.68 11.62 -10.46
C PRO A 82 -14.30 13.11 -10.59
N PRO A 83 -14.94 14.07 -9.89
CA PRO A 83 -14.57 15.49 -9.97
C PRO A 83 -13.18 15.82 -9.37
N GLU A 84 -12.63 14.93 -8.54
CA GLU A 84 -11.35 15.11 -7.83
C GLU A 84 -10.18 14.44 -8.57
N ARG A 85 -10.41 13.67 -9.64
CA ARG A 85 -9.37 12.81 -10.27
C ARG A 85 -8.11 13.56 -10.69
N GLU A 86 -8.24 14.77 -11.22
CA GLU A 86 -7.08 15.56 -11.66
C GLU A 86 -6.23 16.02 -10.47
N SER A 87 -6.85 16.59 -9.44
CA SER A 87 -6.13 17.00 -8.23
C SER A 87 -5.56 15.79 -7.48
N ALA A 88 -6.29 14.67 -7.45
CA ALA A 88 -5.84 13.44 -6.82
C ALA A 88 -4.67 12.80 -7.56
N ALA A 89 -4.66 12.85 -8.90
CA ALA A 89 -3.54 12.40 -9.72
C ALA A 89 -2.26 13.20 -9.45
N ALA A 90 -2.36 14.54 -9.40
CA ALA A 90 -1.24 15.41 -9.08
C ALA A 90 -0.77 15.22 -7.63
N SER A 91 -1.71 15.12 -6.69
CA SER A 91 -1.42 14.94 -5.25
C SER A 91 -0.68 13.64 -4.96
N GLY A 92 -1.11 12.50 -5.54
CA GLY A 92 -0.41 11.22 -5.35
C GLY A 92 1.00 11.26 -5.91
N LEU A 93 1.20 11.91 -7.07
CA LEU A 93 2.54 12.08 -7.64
C LEU A 93 3.42 12.97 -6.76
N ALA A 94 2.88 14.08 -6.24
CA ALA A 94 3.59 14.97 -5.33
C ALA A 94 4.01 14.25 -4.04
N LEU A 95 3.16 13.39 -3.48
CA LEU A 95 3.52 12.54 -2.34
C LEU A 95 4.71 11.63 -2.67
N VAL A 96 4.64 10.88 -3.78
CA VAL A 96 5.71 9.97 -4.20
C VAL A 96 7.02 10.73 -4.43
N ALA A 97 6.97 11.88 -5.10
CA ALA A 97 8.15 12.71 -5.34
C ALA A 97 8.75 13.27 -4.04
N TRP A 98 7.92 13.73 -3.11
CA TRP A 98 8.35 14.20 -1.79
C TRP A 98 9.01 13.09 -0.96
N LEU A 99 8.44 11.89 -0.93
CA LEU A 99 9.05 10.73 -0.27
C LEU A 99 10.39 10.35 -0.91
N ALA A 100 10.48 10.35 -2.24
CA ALA A 100 11.70 10.03 -2.97
C ALA A 100 12.82 11.08 -2.80
N ALA A 101 12.46 12.32 -2.44
CA ALA A 101 13.39 13.40 -2.13
C ALA A 101 14.06 13.27 -0.74
N HIS A 102 13.64 12.31 0.08
CA HIS A 102 14.33 11.96 1.33
C HIS A 102 15.28 10.77 1.11
N PRO A 103 16.35 10.64 1.92
CA PRO A 103 17.20 9.45 1.93
C PRO A 103 16.38 8.16 2.00
N ALA A 104 16.83 7.14 1.26
CA ALA A 104 16.06 5.91 1.08
C ALA A 104 15.82 5.13 2.38
N THR A 105 16.66 5.36 3.39
CA THR A 105 16.56 4.81 4.75
C THR A 105 15.70 5.66 5.68
N GLN A 106 15.47 6.95 5.37
CA GLN A 106 14.62 7.85 6.15
C GLN A 106 13.14 7.70 5.76
N ALA A 107 12.83 7.76 4.47
CA ALA A 107 11.48 7.53 3.96
C ALA A 107 11.45 6.21 3.20
N VAL A 108 11.09 5.09 3.83
CA VAL A 108 11.00 3.79 3.17
C VAL A 108 9.69 3.70 2.39
N MET A 109 9.76 3.37 1.10
CA MET A 109 8.59 3.33 0.20
C MET A 109 8.30 1.87 -0.17
N LEU A 110 7.14 1.36 0.25
CA LEU A 110 6.69 0.01 -0.10
C LEU A 110 5.60 0.07 -1.17
N LEU A 111 5.61 -0.90 -2.09
CA LEU A 111 4.64 -0.98 -3.19
C LEU A 111 3.29 -1.50 -2.72
N GLY A 112 2.22 -0.85 -3.16
CA GLY A 112 0.87 -1.40 -3.17
C GLY A 112 0.41 -1.78 -4.58
N ASN A 113 -0.82 -2.30 -4.67
CA ASN A 113 -1.41 -2.67 -5.95
C ASN A 113 -1.71 -1.46 -6.84
N HIS A 114 -2.12 -0.32 -6.29
CA HIS A 114 -2.39 0.89 -7.08
C HIS A 114 -1.10 1.53 -7.63
N ASP A 115 0.01 1.39 -6.89
CA ASP A 115 1.34 1.77 -7.36
C ASP A 115 1.78 0.88 -8.53
N LEU A 116 1.67 -0.44 -8.36
CA LEU A 116 2.02 -1.43 -9.38
C LEU A 116 1.13 -1.32 -10.62
N ALA A 117 -0.14 -0.94 -10.48
CA ALA A 117 -1.05 -0.77 -11.61
C ALA A 117 -0.50 0.20 -12.67
N ARG A 118 0.31 1.20 -12.28
CA ARG A 118 0.95 2.14 -13.22
C ARG A 118 1.89 1.48 -14.21
N VAL A 119 2.52 0.36 -13.80
CA VAL A 119 3.47 -0.41 -14.60
C VAL A 119 2.99 -1.84 -14.89
N GLY A 120 1.84 -2.23 -14.37
CA GLY A 120 1.12 -3.48 -14.61
C GLY A 120 0.00 -3.27 -15.62
N GLU A 121 -1.23 -3.22 -15.14
CA GLU A 121 -2.48 -3.05 -15.90
C GLU A 121 -2.41 -1.85 -16.86
N LEU A 122 -1.80 -0.75 -16.44
CA LEU A 122 -1.78 0.52 -17.16
C LEU A 122 -0.49 0.75 -17.97
N ALA A 123 0.37 -0.26 -18.08
CA ALA A 123 1.68 -0.14 -18.74
C ALA A 123 1.59 0.37 -20.19
N GLY A 124 0.52 0.00 -20.91
CA GLY A 124 0.30 0.33 -22.32
C GLY A 124 -0.50 1.62 -22.58
N PHE A 125 -0.95 2.33 -21.55
CA PHE A 125 -1.84 3.48 -21.72
C PHE A 125 -1.07 4.80 -21.90
N THR A 126 -1.54 5.65 -22.81
CA THR A 126 -1.22 7.09 -22.81
C THR A 126 -2.34 7.85 -22.09
N ASP A 127 -2.12 9.12 -21.73
CA ASP A 127 -3.18 9.94 -21.11
C ASP A 127 -4.42 10.03 -22.00
N ALA A 128 -4.24 10.26 -23.31
CA ALA A 128 -5.33 10.32 -24.26
C ALA A 128 -6.10 8.99 -24.37
N ARG A 129 -5.37 7.87 -24.51
CA ARG A 129 -5.98 6.54 -24.60
C ARG A 129 -6.72 6.16 -23.32
N PHE A 130 -6.16 6.52 -22.16
CA PHE A 130 -6.80 6.24 -20.88
C PHE A 130 -8.04 7.11 -20.67
N ALA A 131 -8.00 8.38 -21.07
CA ALA A 131 -9.16 9.27 -21.00
C ALA A 131 -10.34 8.74 -21.85
N GLU A 132 -10.08 8.18 -23.03
CA GLU A 132 -11.10 7.52 -23.85
C GLU A 132 -11.70 6.31 -23.14
N ALA A 133 -10.87 5.41 -22.62
CA ALA A 133 -11.32 4.25 -21.86
C ALA A 133 -12.09 4.65 -20.60
N GLN A 134 -11.63 5.66 -19.86
CA GLN A 134 -12.28 6.15 -18.65
C GLN A 134 -13.64 6.78 -18.93
N ALA A 135 -13.76 7.60 -19.98
CA ALA A 135 -15.04 8.19 -20.35
C ALA A 135 -16.08 7.11 -20.74
N GLU A 136 -15.62 6.01 -21.34
CA GLU A 136 -16.47 4.86 -21.63
C GLU A 136 -16.83 4.09 -20.36
N ALA A 137 -15.86 3.77 -19.50
CA ALA A 137 -16.06 3.10 -18.24
C ALA A 137 -17.06 3.84 -17.33
N ASP A 138 -16.96 5.18 -17.23
CA ASP A 138 -17.88 6.02 -16.44
C ASP A 138 -19.34 5.99 -16.94
N ARG A 139 -19.57 5.71 -18.23
CA ARG A 139 -20.92 5.53 -18.76
C ARG A 139 -21.49 4.16 -18.44
N ILE A 140 -20.63 3.15 -18.37
CA ILE A 140 -21.00 1.74 -18.17
C ILE A 140 -21.20 1.43 -16.69
N TYR A 141 -20.29 1.93 -15.84
CA TYR A 141 -20.31 1.75 -14.40
C TYR A 141 -20.95 2.96 -13.72
N GLN A 142 -22.18 2.78 -13.24
CA GLN A 142 -22.93 3.83 -12.53
C GLN A 142 -23.45 3.30 -11.20
N ASP A 143 -23.18 4.03 -10.11
CA ASP A 143 -23.68 3.74 -8.76
C ASP A 143 -23.46 2.29 -8.28
N GLY A 144 -22.33 1.69 -8.68
CA GLY A 144 -21.99 0.31 -8.30
C GLY A 144 -22.64 -0.76 -9.16
N VAL A 145 -23.26 -0.38 -10.28
CA VAL A 145 -23.91 -1.28 -11.23
C VAL A 145 -23.23 -1.16 -12.58
N THR A 146 -23.02 -2.30 -13.22
CA THR A 146 -22.49 -2.40 -14.57
C THR A 146 -23.45 -3.23 -15.42
N ASP A 147 -23.78 -2.74 -16.63
CA ASP A 147 -24.45 -3.55 -17.65
C ASP A 147 -23.50 -4.61 -18.22
N GLU A 148 -23.86 -5.89 -18.12
CA GLU A 148 -22.99 -7.00 -18.54
C GLU A 148 -22.66 -6.97 -20.03
N ALA A 149 -23.63 -6.63 -20.89
CA ALA A 149 -23.39 -6.58 -22.34
C ALA A 149 -22.45 -5.44 -22.70
N ALA A 150 -22.60 -4.29 -22.05
CA ALA A 150 -21.70 -3.15 -22.21
C ALA A 150 -20.29 -3.43 -21.65
N GLU A 151 -20.17 -4.12 -20.51
CA GLU A 151 -18.89 -4.59 -19.95
C GLU A 151 -18.16 -5.50 -20.94
N GLN A 152 -18.85 -6.49 -21.52
CA GLN A 152 -18.23 -7.37 -22.52
C GLN A 152 -17.76 -6.59 -23.76
N ALA A 153 -18.56 -5.64 -24.24
CA ALA A 153 -18.17 -4.78 -25.36
C ALA A 153 -16.98 -3.86 -25.01
N PHE A 154 -16.92 -3.37 -23.77
CA PHE A 154 -15.82 -2.57 -23.24
C PHE A 154 -14.53 -3.40 -23.17
N LEU A 155 -14.58 -4.59 -22.57
CA LEU A 155 -13.42 -5.48 -22.44
C LEU A 155 -12.89 -5.99 -23.78
N ALA A 156 -13.75 -6.13 -24.79
CA ALA A 156 -13.31 -6.44 -26.15
C ALA A 156 -12.52 -5.28 -26.78
N ARG A 157 -12.80 -4.02 -26.42
CA ARG A 157 -12.09 -2.83 -26.89
C ARG A 157 -10.83 -2.53 -26.07
N TRP A 158 -10.89 -2.79 -24.77
CA TRP A 158 -9.85 -2.48 -23.78
C TRP A 158 -9.38 -3.76 -23.08
N PRO A 159 -8.76 -4.71 -23.82
CA PRO A 159 -8.41 -6.02 -23.26
C PRO A 159 -7.34 -5.96 -22.16
N GLU A 160 -6.59 -4.86 -22.05
CA GLU A 160 -5.53 -4.70 -21.05
C GLU A 160 -6.03 -4.43 -19.63
N VAL A 161 -7.31 -4.11 -19.45
CA VAL A 161 -7.90 -3.80 -18.14
C VAL A 161 -8.89 -4.87 -17.70
N PRO A 162 -9.13 -5.04 -16.39
CA PRO A 162 -9.90 -6.18 -15.90
C PRO A 162 -11.41 -5.94 -15.92
N SER A 163 -11.84 -4.69 -15.76
CA SER A 163 -13.24 -4.28 -15.76
C SER A 163 -13.41 -2.78 -15.98
N ALA A 164 -14.60 -2.38 -16.41
CA ALA A 164 -15.01 -0.97 -16.46
C ALA A 164 -15.01 -0.35 -15.06
N GLU A 165 -15.44 -1.08 -14.02
CA GLU A 165 -15.42 -0.61 -12.62
C GLU A 165 -14.01 -0.16 -12.20
N LEU A 166 -12.98 -0.96 -12.48
CA LEU A 166 -11.62 -0.63 -12.07
C LEU A 166 -11.08 0.58 -12.84
N VAL A 167 -11.38 0.73 -14.13
CA VAL A 167 -10.99 1.92 -14.89
C VAL A 167 -11.68 3.18 -14.37
N ALA A 168 -12.95 3.09 -13.99
CA ALA A 168 -13.71 4.22 -13.46
C ALA A 168 -13.29 4.58 -12.02
N ARG A 169 -13.03 3.60 -11.16
CA ARG A 169 -12.77 3.82 -9.73
C ARG A 169 -11.30 3.71 -9.37
N ASP A 170 -10.72 2.54 -9.57
CA ASP A 170 -9.46 2.12 -8.95
C ASP A 170 -8.22 2.49 -9.78
N PHE A 171 -8.40 2.91 -11.03
CA PHE A 171 -7.37 3.51 -11.89
C PHE A 171 -7.69 4.96 -12.24
N GLY A 172 -8.71 5.53 -11.57
CA GLY A 172 -9.35 6.79 -11.94
C GLY A 172 -8.38 7.97 -12.08
N ASN A 173 -7.24 7.91 -11.40
CA ASN A 173 -6.27 8.99 -11.31
C ASN A 173 -5.03 8.74 -12.16
N PHE A 174 -5.05 7.75 -13.06
CA PHE A 174 -3.89 7.43 -13.88
C PHE A 174 -3.47 8.62 -14.75
N ARG A 175 -2.18 8.96 -14.67
CA ARG A 175 -1.50 9.83 -15.62
C ARG A 175 -0.16 9.19 -15.99
N ALA A 176 0.26 9.31 -17.25
CA ALA A 176 1.50 8.72 -17.75
C ALA A 176 2.73 9.20 -16.97
N ALA A 177 2.71 10.42 -16.44
CA ALA A 177 3.75 10.94 -15.55
C ALA A 177 3.96 10.07 -14.30
N GLN A 178 2.90 9.52 -13.71
CA GLN A 178 2.99 8.61 -12.56
C GLN A 178 3.74 7.33 -12.96
N ARG A 179 3.42 6.75 -14.12
CA ARG A 179 4.16 5.59 -14.65
C ARG A 179 5.64 5.89 -14.82
N THR A 180 6.00 7.03 -15.41
CA THR A 180 7.39 7.45 -15.60
C THR A 180 8.16 7.48 -14.26
N TRP A 181 7.53 8.00 -13.21
CA TRP A 181 8.09 7.99 -11.85
C TRP A 181 8.21 6.58 -11.27
N MET A 182 7.17 5.76 -11.40
CA MET A 182 7.19 4.36 -10.94
C MET A 182 8.31 3.56 -11.61
N GLU A 183 8.46 3.68 -12.93
CA GLU A 183 9.54 3.03 -13.69
C GLU A 183 10.92 3.43 -13.18
N HIS A 184 11.15 4.72 -12.98
CA HIS A 184 12.41 5.24 -12.45
C HIS A 184 12.70 4.67 -11.05
N LEU A 185 11.73 4.78 -10.14
CA LEU A 185 11.91 4.40 -8.73
C LEU A 185 12.07 2.88 -8.57
N LEU A 186 11.41 2.07 -9.40
CA LEU A 186 11.63 0.62 -9.43
C LEU A 186 13.04 0.27 -9.92
N ARG A 187 13.52 0.91 -11.00
CA ARG A 187 14.88 0.67 -11.52
C ARG A 187 15.97 1.16 -10.56
N ALA A 188 15.71 2.24 -9.83
CA ALA A 188 16.56 2.74 -8.76
C ALA A 188 16.49 1.90 -7.46
N LYS A 189 15.66 0.85 -7.44
CA LYS A 189 15.38 0.02 -6.25
C LYS A 189 14.93 0.85 -5.04
N ARG A 190 14.21 1.93 -5.32
CA ARG A 190 13.71 2.88 -4.32
C ARG A 190 12.43 2.39 -3.68
N PHE A 191 11.56 1.80 -4.50
CA PHE A 191 10.42 1.02 -4.03
C PHE A 191 10.84 -0.39 -3.63
N ARG A 192 10.23 -0.89 -2.55
CA ARG A 192 10.47 -2.24 -2.03
C ARG A 192 9.15 -2.99 -1.85
N VAL A 193 9.25 -4.32 -1.77
CA VAL A 193 8.10 -5.18 -1.44
C VAL A 193 7.87 -5.20 0.07
N ALA A 194 8.95 -5.28 0.84
CA ALA A 194 8.88 -5.40 2.28
C ALA A 194 10.09 -4.75 2.98
N HIS A 195 9.90 -4.41 4.25
CA HIS A 195 10.92 -3.86 5.15
C HIS A 195 10.93 -4.64 6.47
N ALA A 196 12.10 -5.10 6.90
CA ALA A 196 12.28 -5.73 8.20
C ALA A 196 12.62 -4.66 9.25
N ALA A 197 11.71 -4.43 10.19
CA ALA A 197 11.87 -3.42 11.24
C ALA A 197 12.52 -3.98 12.51
N ALA A 198 12.40 -5.29 12.72
CA ALA A 198 13.03 -6.12 13.75
C ALA A 198 13.08 -7.58 13.26
N PRO A 199 13.80 -8.51 13.91
CA PRO A 199 13.89 -9.91 13.47
C PRO A 199 12.53 -10.62 13.30
N ASP A 200 11.52 -10.23 14.06
CA ASP A 200 10.17 -10.82 14.05
C ASP A 200 9.09 -9.85 13.51
N LEU A 201 9.50 -8.70 12.93
CA LEU A 201 8.59 -7.64 12.51
C LEU A 201 8.84 -7.24 11.05
N LEU A 202 7.91 -7.64 10.18
CA LEU A 202 7.91 -7.35 8.74
C LEU A 202 6.87 -6.28 8.42
N VAL A 203 7.20 -5.29 7.60
CA VAL A 203 6.25 -4.31 7.05
C VAL A 203 6.12 -4.56 5.55
N LEU A 204 4.89 -4.67 5.05
CA LEU A 204 4.57 -4.92 3.64
C LEU A 204 3.12 -4.53 3.33
N HIS A 205 2.68 -4.59 2.08
CA HIS A 205 1.34 -4.09 1.72
C HIS A 205 0.19 -4.94 2.24
N ALA A 206 0.03 -6.19 1.78
CA ALA A 206 -1.18 -6.99 2.02
C ALA A 206 -0.96 -8.29 2.82
N GLY A 207 0.26 -8.51 3.32
CA GLY A 207 0.68 -9.71 4.05
C GLY A 207 1.20 -10.81 3.14
N VAL A 208 1.91 -11.78 3.71
CA VAL A 208 2.40 -13.00 3.06
C VAL A 208 2.09 -14.23 3.90
N THR A 209 1.78 -15.32 3.21
CA THR A 209 1.54 -16.65 3.79
C THR A 209 2.72 -17.58 3.58
N GLN A 210 2.65 -18.79 4.14
CA GLN A 210 3.66 -19.82 3.91
C GLN A 210 3.79 -20.17 2.42
N GLU A 211 2.68 -20.24 1.69
CA GLU A 211 2.64 -20.56 0.25
C GLU A 211 3.24 -19.47 -0.62
N ASP A 212 3.08 -18.20 -0.23
CA ASP A 212 3.71 -17.10 -0.95
C ASP A 212 5.23 -17.13 -0.77
N LEU A 213 5.69 -17.54 0.42
CA LEU A 213 7.12 -17.74 0.71
C LEU A 213 7.69 -19.01 0.07
N ASP A 214 6.87 -19.99 -0.30
CA ASP A 214 7.34 -21.12 -1.12
C ASP A 214 7.83 -20.63 -2.50
N VAL A 215 7.18 -19.62 -3.08
CA VAL A 215 7.55 -19.03 -4.38
C VAL A 215 8.94 -18.41 -4.35
N THR A 216 9.35 -17.82 -3.22
CA THR A 216 10.67 -17.20 -3.07
C THR A 216 11.78 -18.23 -2.83
N ARG A 217 11.43 -19.51 -2.66
CA ARG A 217 12.33 -20.61 -2.30
C ARG A 217 13.02 -20.41 -0.94
N LEU A 218 12.46 -19.56 -0.09
CA LEU A 218 12.97 -19.34 1.26
C LEU A 218 12.73 -20.60 2.11
N PRO A 219 13.77 -21.21 2.70
CA PRO A 219 13.62 -22.41 3.53
C PRO A 219 12.68 -22.16 4.72
N PRO A 220 11.85 -23.14 5.13
CA PRO A 220 10.92 -22.98 6.25
C PRO A 220 11.55 -22.45 7.54
N ALA A 221 12.75 -22.90 7.88
CA ALA A 221 13.49 -22.46 9.08
C ALA A 221 13.91 -20.98 9.07
N GLN A 222 13.79 -20.29 7.93
CA GLN A 222 14.12 -18.87 7.79
C GLN A 222 12.87 -17.98 7.67
N ARG A 223 11.66 -18.56 7.67
CA ARG A 223 10.41 -17.81 7.45
C ARG A 223 9.92 -17.05 8.67
N GLU A 224 10.48 -17.34 9.84
CA GLU A 224 10.24 -16.58 11.07
C GLU A 224 11.15 -15.33 11.18
N ASP A 225 12.20 -15.24 10.36
CA ASP A 225 13.11 -14.08 10.34
C ASP A 225 12.65 -13.07 9.27
N ALA A 226 12.12 -11.94 9.73
CA ALA A 226 11.66 -10.84 8.89
C ALA A 226 12.75 -10.33 7.95
N ASN A 227 14.03 -10.36 8.34
CA ASN A 227 15.13 -9.91 7.48
C ASN A 227 15.27 -10.84 6.26
N GLN A 228 15.20 -12.14 6.50
CA GLN A 228 15.31 -13.15 5.44
C GLN A 228 14.09 -13.11 4.53
N VAL A 229 12.90 -12.93 5.11
CA VAL A 229 11.66 -12.76 4.35
C VAL A 229 11.71 -11.50 3.48
N ALA A 230 12.09 -10.35 4.06
CA ALA A 230 12.19 -9.09 3.32
C ALA A 230 13.24 -9.18 2.20
N ALA A 231 14.41 -9.78 2.47
CA ALA A 231 15.45 -9.98 1.48
C ALA A 231 14.96 -10.85 0.30
N ALA A 232 14.29 -11.97 0.59
CA ALA A 232 13.77 -12.87 -0.45
C ALA A 232 12.69 -12.21 -1.32
N LEU A 233 11.75 -11.48 -0.72
CA LEU A 233 10.69 -10.76 -1.44
C LEU A 233 11.26 -9.61 -2.29
N ASN A 234 12.18 -8.83 -1.73
CA ASN A 234 12.83 -7.73 -2.45
C ASN A 234 13.73 -8.24 -3.59
N ALA A 235 14.40 -9.39 -3.41
CA ALA A 235 15.20 -10.02 -4.46
C ALA A 235 14.32 -10.49 -5.64
N ALA A 236 13.11 -11.00 -5.37
CA ALA A 236 12.16 -11.38 -6.41
C ALA A 236 11.72 -10.17 -7.24
N LEU A 237 11.43 -9.03 -6.59
CA LEU A 237 11.15 -7.77 -7.29
C LEU A 237 12.35 -7.29 -8.12
N ASP A 238 13.53 -7.24 -7.51
CA ASP A 238 14.76 -6.77 -8.18
C ASP A 238 15.04 -7.60 -9.44
N ALA A 239 14.86 -8.93 -9.38
CA ALA A 239 15.02 -9.82 -10.53
C ALA A 239 13.96 -9.57 -11.61
N ALA A 240 12.69 -9.39 -11.23
CA ALA A 240 11.61 -9.07 -12.15
C ALA A 240 11.88 -7.73 -12.88
N VAL A 241 12.27 -6.68 -12.15
CA VAL A 241 12.59 -5.36 -12.72
C VAL A 241 13.82 -5.40 -13.61
N ALA A 242 14.86 -6.16 -13.23
CA ALA A 242 16.06 -6.32 -14.05
C ALA A 242 15.77 -7.01 -15.40
N GLY A 243 14.85 -7.97 -15.42
CA GLY A 243 14.38 -8.63 -16.65
C GLY A 243 13.32 -7.83 -17.43
N TRP A 244 12.78 -6.76 -16.84
CA TRP A 244 11.64 -6.03 -17.40
C TRP A 244 12.06 -4.97 -18.43
N THR A 245 11.65 -5.21 -19.67
CA THR A 245 11.99 -4.36 -20.84
C THR A 245 10.77 -3.67 -21.45
N ARG A 246 9.62 -4.33 -21.51
CA ARG A 246 8.37 -3.83 -22.11
C ARG A 246 7.15 -4.55 -21.53
N GLY A 247 5.99 -3.94 -21.68
CA GLY A 247 4.71 -4.54 -21.26
C GLY A 247 4.49 -4.49 -19.74
N PRO A 248 3.47 -5.17 -19.23
CA PRO A 248 3.17 -5.19 -17.80
C PRO A 248 4.29 -5.82 -16.97
N LEU A 249 4.63 -5.19 -15.83
CA LEU A 249 5.54 -5.76 -14.84
C LEU A 249 4.86 -6.90 -14.09
N VAL A 250 5.44 -8.09 -14.16
CA VAL A 250 5.01 -9.30 -13.45
C VAL A 250 6.11 -9.71 -12.49
N ILE A 251 5.77 -10.05 -11.25
CA ILE A 251 6.70 -10.68 -10.30
C ILE A 251 6.29 -12.14 -10.20
N PRO A 252 7.00 -13.08 -10.86
CA PRO A 252 6.54 -14.46 -11.01
C PRO A 252 6.08 -15.09 -9.69
N GLY A 253 4.82 -15.52 -9.65
CA GLY A 253 4.18 -16.15 -8.48
C GLY A 253 3.81 -15.20 -7.32
N LEU A 254 4.24 -13.94 -7.34
CA LEU A 254 3.97 -12.95 -6.28
C LEU A 254 3.09 -11.79 -6.72
N HIS A 255 3.08 -11.45 -8.02
CA HIS A 255 2.27 -10.38 -8.60
C HIS A 255 1.95 -10.72 -10.06
N HIS A 256 0.67 -10.68 -10.39
CA HIS A 256 0.20 -10.70 -11.77
C HIS A 256 -0.83 -9.58 -11.96
N PRO A 257 -0.63 -8.63 -12.90
CA PRO A 257 -1.59 -7.58 -13.18
C PRO A 257 -2.88 -8.20 -13.77
N GLY A 258 -4.01 -7.55 -13.55
CA GLY A 258 -5.27 -7.99 -14.13
C GLY A 258 -5.42 -7.64 -15.61
N ASP A 259 -6.30 -8.35 -16.30
CA ASP A 259 -6.69 -8.07 -17.69
C ASP A 259 -8.10 -8.64 -17.98
N ALA A 260 -8.62 -8.41 -19.17
CA ALA A 260 -9.96 -8.86 -19.55
C ALA A 260 -10.10 -10.40 -19.56
N ALA A 261 -9.01 -11.13 -19.80
CA ALA A 261 -9.02 -12.59 -19.95
C ALA A 261 -8.91 -13.31 -18.60
N GLN A 262 -8.18 -12.73 -17.64
CA GLN A 262 -7.87 -13.32 -16.34
C GLN A 262 -8.63 -12.66 -15.19
N GLY A 263 -9.24 -11.49 -15.43
CA GLY A 263 -9.90 -10.69 -14.41
C GLY A 263 -8.91 -9.89 -13.57
N GLU A 264 -9.33 -9.52 -12.35
CA GLU A 264 -8.57 -8.64 -11.46
C GLU A 264 -7.17 -9.18 -11.12
N GLY A 265 -6.20 -8.28 -10.90
CA GLY A 265 -4.83 -8.65 -10.55
C GLY A 265 -4.72 -9.50 -9.29
N THR A 266 -3.68 -10.34 -9.21
CA THR A 266 -3.50 -11.33 -8.14
C THR A 266 -2.11 -11.26 -7.51
N GLY A 267 -1.97 -11.76 -6.28
CA GLY A 267 -0.70 -11.87 -5.58
C GLY A 267 -0.64 -11.09 -4.28
N ILE A 268 0.56 -11.00 -3.70
CA ILE A 268 0.81 -10.52 -2.34
C ILE A 268 0.50 -9.02 -2.13
N PHE A 269 0.24 -8.29 -3.22
CA PHE A 269 -0.17 -6.89 -3.21
C PHE A 269 -1.70 -6.71 -3.23
N TYR A 270 -2.46 -7.76 -3.56
CA TYR A 270 -3.92 -7.67 -3.67
C TYR A 270 -4.65 -8.44 -2.58
N GLN A 271 -3.92 -9.31 -1.87
CA GLN A 271 -4.56 -10.34 -1.09
C GLN A 271 -5.18 -9.82 0.21
N ARG A 272 -6.31 -10.41 0.60
CA ARG A 272 -7.03 -10.06 1.82
C ARG A 272 -7.28 -11.31 2.65
N PRO A 273 -7.15 -11.26 3.99
CA PRO A 273 -7.54 -12.39 4.82
C PRO A 273 -9.05 -12.64 4.66
N SER A 274 -9.44 -13.89 4.44
CA SER A 274 -10.85 -14.29 4.33
C SER A 274 -11.08 -15.63 5.02
N LEU A 275 -12.21 -15.72 5.72
CA LEU A 275 -12.75 -16.95 6.32
C LEU A 275 -14.12 -17.32 5.74
N LEU A 276 -14.56 -16.61 4.70
CA LEU A 276 -15.84 -16.84 4.06
C LEU A 276 -15.86 -18.18 3.31
N PRO A 277 -16.90 -19.02 3.47
CA PRO A 277 -16.99 -20.30 2.78
C PRO A 277 -16.88 -20.20 1.25
N GLU A 278 -17.43 -19.16 0.64
CA GLU A 278 -17.38 -18.92 -0.80
C GLU A 278 -15.97 -18.62 -1.33
N ASP A 279 -15.03 -18.24 -0.45
CA ASP A 279 -13.63 -18.01 -0.82
C ASP A 279 -12.75 -19.27 -0.64
N ALA A 280 -13.31 -20.40 -0.20
CA ALA A 280 -12.54 -21.62 0.12
C ALA A 280 -11.68 -22.17 -1.04
N GLU A 281 -12.08 -21.96 -2.30
CA GLU A 281 -11.26 -22.27 -3.47
C GLU A 281 -10.24 -21.16 -3.78
N ARG A 282 -10.66 -19.90 -3.62
CA ARG A 282 -9.85 -18.71 -3.93
C ARG A 282 -8.63 -18.58 -3.04
N VAL A 283 -8.66 -19.18 -1.85
CA VAL A 283 -7.53 -19.19 -0.91
C VAL A 283 -6.45 -20.24 -1.24
N ARG A 284 -6.69 -21.19 -2.17
CA ARG A 284 -5.77 -22.33 -2.39
C ARG A 284 -4.73 -22.14 -3.50
N GLY A 285 -4.96 -21.23 -4.45
CA GLY A 285 -4.04 -20.98 -5.57
C GLY A 285 -2.95 -19.94 -5.25
N THR A 286 -1.82 -19.95 -5.93
CA THR A 286 -0.82 -18.87 -5.82
C THR A 286 -0.38 -18.47 -7.23
N PRO A 287 -0.44 -17.18 -7.62
CA PRO A 287 -0.93 -16.03 -6.84
C PRO A 287 -2.47 -16.02 -6.66
N ARG A 288 -2.98 -15.27 -5.68
CA ARG A 288 -4.41 -15.16 -5.34
C ARG A 288 -4.77 -13.78 -4.77
N ARG A 289 -6.07 -13.49 -4.62
CA ARG A 289 -6.60 -12.26 -3.99
C ARG A 289 -7.16 -12.47 -2.58
N ARG A 290 -7.24 -13.71 -2.10
CA ARG A 290 -7.75 -14.06 -0.77
C ARG A 290 -6.82 -15.06 -0.14
N PHE A 291 -6.59 -15.01 1.16
CA PHE A 291 -5.86 -16.05 1.85
C PHE A 291 -6.53 -16.41 3.17
N ASP A 292 -6.31 -17.64 3.61
CA ASP A 292 -6.75 -18.09 4.92
C ASP A 292 -5.75 -17.57 5.97
N PRO A 293 -6.16 -16.68 6.89
CA PRO A 293 -5.25 -16.12 7.89
C PRO A 293 -4.63 -17.19 8.80
N ARG A 294 -5.22 -18.39 8.93
CA ARG A 294 -4.63 -19.51 9.68
C ARG A 294 -3.34 -20.05 9.06
N ARG A 295 -3.03 -19.66 7.82
CA ARG A 295 -1.83 -20.09 7.08
C ARG A 295 -0.69 -19.07 7.11
N LEU A 296 -0.81 -18.03 7.95
CA LEU A 296 0.28 -17.08 8.17
C LEU A 296 1.52 -17.79 8.75
N PRO A 297 2.74 -17.32 8.44
CA PRO A 297 3.96 -17.83 9.05
C PRO A 297 3.99 -17.49 10.54
N THR A 298 4.06 -18.51 11.39
CA THR A 298 4.18 -18.36 12.84
C THR A 298 5.53 -17.75 13.23
N GLY A 299 5.58 -17.04 14.35
CA GLY A 299 6.79 -16.34 14.79
C GLY A 299 7.02 -14.98 14.12
N LEU A 300 6.18 -14.62 13.14
CA LEU A 300 6.27 -13.37 12.40
C LEU A 300 5.06 -12.47 12.68
N THR A 301 5.33 -11.22 13.04
CA THR A 301 4.35 -10.13 13.04
C THR A 301 4.48 -9.36 11.74
N GLN A 302 3.37 -9.18 11.02
CA GLN A 302 3.35 -8.45 9.75
C GLN A 302 2.52 -7.18 9.89
N VAL A 303 3.12 -6.01 9.68
CA VAL A 303 2.44 -4.72 9.60
C VAL A 303 2.03 -4.49 8.16
N VAL A 304 0.72 -4.38 7.92
CA VAL A 304 0.12 -4.35 6.58
C VAL A 304 -0.62 -3.04 6.33
N GLY A 305 -0.33 -2.42 5.20
CA GLY A 305 -1.01 -1.23 4.71
C GLY A 305 -2.30 -1.53 3.97
N HIS A 306 -2.78 -2.78 3.91
CA HIS A 306 -3.96 -3.12 3.12
C HIS A 306 -5.11 -3.69 3.95
N THR A 307 -6.28 -3.13 3.64
CA THR A 307 -7.67 -3.47 3.96
C THR A 307 -8.25 -2.76 5.19
N ARG A 308 -9.05 -1.73 4.90
CA ARG A 308 -9.95 -1.02 5.84
C ARG A 308 -10.77 -1.97 6.71
N ASP A 309 -11.09 -1.52 7.91
CA ASP A 309 -11.79 -2.31 8.94
C ASP A 309 -13.12 -2.88 8.44
N LYS A 310 -13.95 -2.05 7.80
CA LYS A 310 -15.23 -2.48 7.22
C LYS A 310 -15.07 -3.68 6.28
N ARG A 311 -14.03 -3.69 5.45
CA ARG A 311 -13.78 -4.78 4.50
C ARG A 311 -13.17 -5.99 5.21
N SER A 312 -12.24 -5.80 6.12
CA SER A 312 -11.64 -6.87 6.93
C SER A 312 -12.71 -7.64 7.70
N ARG A 313 -13.59 -6.93 8.42
CA ARG A 313 -14.74 -7.54 9.11
C ARG A 313 -15.63 -8.36 8.19
N ALA A 314 -15.99 -7.80 7.03
CA ALA A 314 -16.81 -8.51 6.05
C ALA A 314 -16.16 -9.81 5.56
N MET A 315 -14.85 -9.79 5.27
CA MET A 315 -14.12 -10.99 4.81
C MET A 315 -13.85 -12.00 5.93
N LEU A 316 -13.88 -11.57 7.19
CA LEU A 316 -13.77 -12.46 8.35
C LEU A 316 -15.13 -12.98 8.86
N GLY A 317 -16.23 -12.70 8.15
CA GLY A 317 -17.57 -13.11 8.56
C GLY A 317 -18.08 -12.38 9.81
N MET A 318 -17.54 -11.19 10.12
CA MET A 318 -17.91 -10.38 11.27
C MET A 318 -18.92 -9.28 10.90
N PRO A 319 -19.78 -8.84 11.84
CA PRO A 319 -20.69 -7.73 11.60
C PRO A 319 -19.96 -6.41 11.24
N PRO A 320 -20.51 -5.58 10.33
CA PRO A 320 -19.88 -4.33 9.92
C PRO A 320 -20.07 -3.18 10.93
N THR A 321 -21.02 -3.29 11.86
CA THR A 321 -21.42 -2.22 12.81
C THR A 321 -20.34 -1.80 13.80
N GLY A 322 -19.24 -2.55 13.89
CA GLY A 322 -18.09 -2.22 14.73
C GLY A 322 -16.89 -1.67 13.96
N ALA A 323 -17.04 -1.31 12.68
CA ALA A 323 -15.95 -0.78 11.89
C ALA A 323 -15.56 0.65 12.33
N ARG A 324 -14.26 0.94 12.39
CA ARG A 324 -13.71 2.26 12.74
C ARG A 324 -12.63 2.68 11.75
N ASP A 325 -12.70 3.93 11.32
CA ASP A 325 -11.63 4.59 10.57
C ASP A 325 -10.62 5.23 11.56
N GLY A 326 -9.42 5.52 11.06
CA GLY A 326 -8.31 6.14 11.80
C GLY A 326 -7.53 5.23 12.75
N VAL A 327 -8.08 4.07 13.13
CA VAL A 327 -7.48 3.22 14.17
C VAL A 327 -6.67 2.04 13.63
N LEU A 328 -5.63 1.67 14.38
CA LEU A 328 -4.92 0.42 14.21
C LEU A 328 -5.83 -0.77 14.53
N ARG A 329 -5.61 -1.86 13.80
CA ARG A 329 -6.26 -3.15 14.05
C ARG A 329 -5.22 -4.25 14.07
N HIS A 330 -5.55 -5.38 14.67
CA HIS A 330 -4.72 -6.57 14.58
C HIS A 330 -5.55 -7.83 14.40
N LEU A 331 -4.94 -8.82 13.77
CA LEU A 331 -5.39 -10.19 13.67
C LEU A 331 -4.34 -11.10 14.31
N VAL A 332 -4.77 -12.05 15.14
CA VAL A 332 -3.91 -13.08 15.73
C VAL A 332 -4.43 -14.46 15.35
N THR A 333 -3.53 -15.38 15.05
CA THR A 333 -3.87 -16.79 14.84
C THR A 333 -2.84 -17.73 15.45
N ASP A 334 -3.29 -18.90 15.89
CA ASP A 334 -2.47 -20.05 16.28
C ASP A 334 -2.49 -21.17 15.20
N GLY A 335 -2.97 -20.85 14.00
CA GLY A 335 -3.20 -21.80 12.91
C GLY A 335 -4.56 -22.52 12.97
N THR A 336 -5.34 -22.32 14.02
CA THR A 336 -6.70 -22.88 14.16
C THR A 336 -7.74 -21.79 14.39
N ARG A 337 -7.48 -20.90 15.34
CA ARG A 337 -8.33 -19.78 15.73
C ARG A 337 -7.84 -18.48 15.09
N VAL A 338 -8.76 -17.55 14.91
CA VAL A 338 -8.48 -16.22 14.36
C VAL A 338 -9.22 -15.20 15.21
N ASP A 339 -8.47 -14.32 15.86
CA ASP A 339 -8.97 -13.23 16.67
C ASP A 339 -8.69 -11.90 15.98
N TYR A 340 -9.67 -11.01 15.92
CA TYR A 340 -9.56 -9.69 15.28
C TYR A 340 -10.04 -8.60 16.23
N ALA A 341 -9.21 -7.60 16.48
CA ALA A 341 -9.51 -6.51 17.40
C ALA A 341 -8.87 -5.17 17.00
N HIS A 342 -9.35 -4.09 17.61
CA HIS A 342 -8.77 -2.75 17.49
C HIS A 342 -7.58 -2.58 18.45
N GLY A 343 -6.69 -1.65 18.11
CA GLY A 343 -5.56 -1.25 18.94
C GLY A 343 -4.32 -2.13 18.75
N ALA A 344 -3.37 -1.97 19.67
CA ALA A 344 -2.08 -2.64 19.63
C ALA A 344 -2.24 -4.17 19.70
N PRO A 345 -1.41 -4.92 18.95
CA PRO A 345 -1.36 -6.37 19.08
C PRO A 345 -0.91 -6.78 20.50
N PRO A 346 -1.36 -7.93 21.02
CA PRO A 346 -0.75 -8.52 22.22
C PRO A 346 0.74 -8.84 21.99
N PRO A 347 1.53 -9.07 23.05
CA PRO A 347 2.90 -9.55 22.90
C PRO A 347 2.96 -10.85 22.08
N PRO A 348 3.94 -11.03 21.19
CA PRO A 348 4.09 -12.26 20.42
C PRO A 348 4.17 -13.50 21.33
N ALA A 349 3.40 -14.53 21.00
CA ALA A 349 3.42 -15.81 21.70
C ALA A 349 3.99 -16.92 20.79
N PRO A 350 4.72 -17.91 21.32
CA PRO A 350 5.22 -19.02 20.53
C PRO A 350 4.10 -19.72 19.74
N GLY A 351 4.35 -20.01 18.46
CA GLY A 351 3.37 -20.68 17.59
C GLY A 351 2.22 -19.78 17.11
N THR A 352 2.24 -18.48 17.39
CA THR A 352 1.26 -17.53 16.86
C THR A 352 1.81 -16.75 15.68
N ALA A 353 0.91 -16.31 14.80
CA ALA A 353 1.18 -15.36 13.73
C ALA A 353 0.26 -14.15 13.88
N MET A 354 0.75 -12.98 13.48
CA MET A 354 0.02 -11.73 13.68
C MET A 354 0.03 -10.84 12.44
N LEU A 355 -1.09 -10.19 12.16
CA LEU A 355 -1.17 -9.05 11.25
C LEU A 355 -1.53 -7.79 12.05
N VAL A 356 -0.88 -6.67 11.76
CA VAL A 356 -1.25 -5.34 12.26
C VAL A 356 -1.64 -4.49 11.06
N PHE A 357 -2.89 -4.02 11.01
CA PHE A 357 -3.41 -3.28 9.86
C PHE A 357 -3.30 -1.77 10.10
N THR A 358 -2.60 -1.08 9.21
CA THR A 358 -2.35 0.37 9.26
C THR A 358 -3.16 1.18 8.25
N ASP A 359 -3.96 0.55 7.39
CA ASP A 359 -4.96 1.23 6.52
C ASP A 359 -6.11 1.78 7.36
N GLY A 360 -5.95 3.00 7.87
CA GLY A 360 -6.96 3.68 8.67
C GLY A 360 -8.01 4.42 7.86
N ALA A 361 -8.13 4.17 6.54
CA ALA A 361 -8.99 4.98 5.67
C ALA A 361 -8.69 6.48 5.78
N MET A 362 -7.43 6.87 5.54
CA MET A 362 -6.86 8.19 5.86
C MET A 362 -7.73 9.40 5.44
N ARG A 363 -8.43 9.29 4.31
CA ARG A 363 -9.33 10.32 3.78
C ARG A 363 -10.60 10.53 4.62
N GLU A 364 -11.06 9.51 5.32
CA GLU A 364 -12.36 9.47 6.00
C GLU A 364 -12.30 9.94 7.47
N CYS A 365 -11.10 10.22 8.01
CA CYS A 365 -10.92 10.67 9.39
C CYS A 365 -10.17 12.00 9.48
N GLN A 366 -10.29 12.66 10.63
CA GLN A 366 -9.51 13.87 10.91
C GLN A 366 -8.06 13.52 11.24
N ALA A 367 -7.12 14.41 10.92
CA ALA A 367 -5.70 14.16 11.15
C ALA A 367 -5.33 13.79 12.61
N PRO A 368 -5.94 14.37 13.67
CA PRO A 368 -5.69 13.95 15.06
C PRO A 368 -6.14 12.53 15.40
N ASP A 369 -7.09 11.98 14.63
CA ASP A 369 -7.69 10.67 14.90
C ASP A 369 -6.99 9.54 14.14
N TYR A 370 -6.03 9.86 13.25
CA TYR A 370 -5.27 8.87 12.50
C TYR A 370 -4.06 8.35 13.29
N GLU A 371 -4.09 7.07 13.61
CA GLU A 371 -3.01 6.36 14.31
C GLU A 371 -1.94 5.90 13.32
N LEU A 372 -0.71 6.42 13.49
CA LEU A 372 0.48 5.82 12.88
C LEU A 372 0.95 4.66 13.77
N PHE A 373 1.51 3.60 13.17
CA PHE A 373 2.10 2.52 13.95
C PHE A 373 3.54 2.82 14.29
N ASP A 374 3.87 2.77 15.58
CA ASP A 374 5.23 2.96 16.09
C ASP A 374 5.93 1.60 16.21
N LEU A 375 7.01 1.43 15.45
CA LEU A 375 7.73 0.15 15.36
C LEU A 375 8.43 -0.25 16.66
N ASP A 376 8.79 0.73 17.49
CA ASP A 376 9.55 0.52 18.72
C ASP A 376 8.64 0.08 19.85
N THR A 377 7.48 0.74 19.99
CA THR A 377 6.47 0.41 21.01
C THR A 377 5.47 -0.65 20.56
N ARG A 378 5.41 -0.94 19.25
CA ARG A 378 4.43 -1.83 18.60
C ARG A 378 2.98 -1.43 18.89
N ALA A 379 2.70 -0.14 18.92
CA ALA A 379 1.40 0.44 19.25
C ALA A 379 1.13 1.70 18.42
N ALA A 380 0.01 2.36 18.67
CA ALA A 380 -0.28 3.67 18.08
C ALA A 380 0.75 4.70 18.56
N ALA A 381 1.30 5.48 17.63
CA ALA A 381 2.24 6.54 17.92
C ALA A 381 1.56 7.61 18.79
N THR A 382 2.24 8.02 19.86
CA THR A 382 1.77 9.13 20.70
C THR A 382 2.22 10.45 20.09
N ALA A 383 1.27 11.35 19.81
CA ALA A 383 1.59 12.69 19.36
C ALA A 383 2.34 13.47 20.45
N PRO A 384 3.37 14.27 20.12
CA PRO A 384 4.08 15.10 21.10
C PRO A 384 3.11 16.02 21.84
N ARG A 385 3.32 16.20 23.15
CA ARG A 385 2.51 17.13 23.93
C ARG A 385 2.73 18.56 23.42
N PRO A 386 1.74 19.46 23.56
CA PRO A 386 1.89 20.86 23.17
C PRO A 386 3.10 21.56 23.81
N GLU A 387 3.53 21.10 24.98
CA GLU A 387 4.64 21.64 25.77
C GLU A 387 6.03 21.24 25.22
N ASP A 388 6.10 20.22 24.37
CA ASP A 388 7.34 19.68 23.78
C ASP A 388 7.66 20.29 22.39
N ARG A 389 6.95 21.36 21.98
CA ARG A 389 6.97 21.93 20.62
C ARG A 389 7.60 23.31 20.51
#